data_AF-A0A1E7GLU0-F1
#
_entry.id   AF-A0A1E7GLU0-F1
#
_cell.length_a   1.000
_cell.length_b   1.000
_cell.length_c   1.000
_cell.angle_alpha   90.00
_cell.angle_beta   90.00
_cell.angle_gamma   90.00
#
_symmetry.space_group_name_H-M   'P 1'
#
loop_
_entity.id
_entity.type
_entity.pdbx_description
1 polymer ?
#
loop_
_entity_poly.entity_id
_entity_poly.type
_entity_poly.pdbx_seq_one_letter_code
_entity_poly.pdbx_strand_id
1 'polypeptide(L)'
;KCPVCNAPAEMFLELDKNGNEIGSLPVKEGEQGSEQASRSLFNTIADLLVRHHLHPISVHFPNGILPVVFAFLAISVWFNIASLETAAFYNLIAVLLALPLVLLTGYLEWQKRFKGIKTSIFIIKMICGLVVLASTNVLVFWRIIDPGVAAADSPVKWIYLGIAALLLGAAGLAGHLGGKLSFGTRDGG
;
A
#
# COMPACT_ATOMS: atom_id res chain seq x y z
N LYS A 1 -3.34 -22.83 13.15
CA LYS A 1 -2.82 -21.60 12.49
C LYS A 1 -3.92 -21.02 11.62
N CYS A 2 -3.99 -19.70 11.43
CA CYS A 2 -4.99 -19.06 10.58
C CYS A 2 -4.89 -19.59 9.13
N PRO A 3 -5.97 -20.08 8.51
CA PRO A 3 -5.93 -20.54 7.12
C PRO A 3 -5.68 -19.40 6.12
N VAL A 4 -6.00 -18.15 6.49
CA VAL A 4 -5.88 -16.98 5.60
C VAL A 4 -4.49 -16.37 5.65
N CYS A 5 -3.98 -16.08 6.86
CA CYS A 5 -2.73 -15.35 7.04
C CYS A 5 -1.61 -16.16 7.70
N ASN A 6 -1.85 -17.43 8.07
CA ASN A 6 -0.93 -18.31 8.78
C ASN A 6 -0.50 -17.85 10.19
N ALA A 7 -1.26 -16.95 10.82
CA ALA A 7 -1.05 -16.52 12.21
C ALA A 7 -1.14 -17.71 13.21
N PRO A 8 -0.35 -17.69 14.30
CA PRO A 8 -0.38 -18.74 15.33
C PRO A 8 -1.69 -18.73 16.13
N ALA A 9 -2.04 -19.89 16.72
CA ALA A 9 -3.32 -20.09 17.43
C ALA A 9 -3.44 -19.23 18.71
N GLU A 10 -2.31 -18.83 19.29
CA GLU A 10 -2.23 -17.96 20.48
C GLU A 10 -2.72 -16.52 20.25
N MET A 11 -2.99 -16.13 19.00
CA MET A 11 -3.48 -14.79 18.64
C MET A 11 -4.99 -14.74 18.44
N PHE A 12 -5.69 -15.85 18.69
CA PHE A 12 -7.14 -15.94 18.56
C PHE A 12 -7.80 -15.72 19.91
N LEU A 13 -8.80 -14.84 19.94
CA LEU A 13 -9.68 -14.63 21.08
C LEU A 13 -10.95 -15.44 20.84
N GLU A 14 -11.41 -16.13 21.87
CA GLU A 14 -12.73 -16.77 21.83
C GLU A 14 -13.78 -15.68 21.95
N LEU A 15 -14.68 -15.62 20.98
CA LEU A 15 -15.82 -14.71 21.01
C LEU A 15 -17.08 -15.52 21.34
N ASP A 16 -17.96 -14.97 22.16
CA ASP A 16 -19.29 -15.52 22.37
C ASP A 16 -20.16 -15.37 21.11
N LYS A 17 -21.34 -15.99 21.13
CA LYS A 17 -22.36 -15.91 20.07
C LYS A 17 -22.82 -14.48 19.74
N ASN A 18 -22.49 -13.50 20.57
CA ASN A 18 -22.81 -12.09 20.40
C ASN A 18 -21.59 -11.26 19.96
N GLY A 19 -20.40 -11.87 19.79
CA GLY A 19 -19.17 -11.20 19.37
C GLY A 19 -18.33 -10.61 20.51
N ASN A 20 -18.62 -10.94 21.78
CA ASN A 20 -17.85 -10.44 22.93
C ASN A 20 -16.70 -11.40 23.29
N GLU A 21 -15.56 -10.85 23.72
CA GLU A 21 -14.40 -11.62 24.18
C GLU A 21 -14.71 -12.42 25.45
N ILE A 22 -14.39 -13.71 25.45
CA ILE A 22 -14.52 -14.59 26.61
C ILE A 22 -13.17 -14.61 27.33
N GLY A 23 -13.07 -13.98 28.51
CA GLY A 23 -11.96 -14.19 29.46
C GLY A 23 -10.96 -13.04 29.71
N SER A 24 -11.25 -11.79 29.33
CA SER A 24 -10.36 -10.66 29.65
C SER A 24 -10.57 -10.11 31.07
N LEU A 25 -9.51 -10.15 31.89
CA LEU A 25 -9.39 -9.39 33.15
C LEU A 25 -9.22 -7.89 32.87
N PRO A 26 -9.69 -6.99 33.76
CA PRO A 26 -9.60 -5.55 33.53
C PRO A 26 -8.15 -5.08 33.67
N VAL A 27 -7.62 -4.44 32.62
CA VAL A 27 -6.29 -3.82 32.63
C VAL A 27 -6.39 -2.43 33.26
N LYS A 28 -5.63 -2.19 34.33
CA LYS A 28 -5.48 -0.88 34.98
C LYS A 28 -4.51 0.00 34.19
N GLU A 29 -4.94 1.24 33.93
CA GLU A 29 -4.15 2.30 33.29
C GLU A 29 -3.25 3.02 34.30
N GLY A 30 -2.02 3.37 33.90
CA GLY A 30 -1.06 4.15 34.65
C GLY A 30 -0.30 5.13 33.75
N GLU A 31 -0.20 6.38 34.21
CA GLU A 31 0.26 7.61 33.53
C GLU A 31 1.79 7.76 33.37
N GLN A 32 2.27 8.46 32.33
CA GLN A 32 3.64 9.05 32.24
C GLN A 32 3.71 10.32 31.36
N GLY A 33 3.34 11.46 31.94
CA GLY A 33 3.21 12.76 31.26
C GLY A 33 4.49 13.35 30.67
N SER A 34 4.30 14.15 29.61
CA SER A 34 5.22 15.05 28.87
C SER A 34 5.78 14.59 27.51
N GLU A 35 6.36 13.39 27.33
CA GLU A 35 6.47 12.78 25.98
C GLU A 35 5.12 12.22 25.49
N GLN A 36 4.24 11.97 26.46
CA GLN A 36 2.91 11.43 26.29
C GLN A 36 1.97 12.36 25.52
N ALA A 37 2.23 13.66 25.35
CA ALA A 37 1.35 14.53 24.56
C ALA A 37 1.53 14.32 23.04
N SER A 38 2.77 14.26 22.55
CA SER A 38 3.07 13.93 21.14
C SER A 38 2.78 12.45 20.85
N ARG A 39 3.14 11.55 21.76
CA ARG A 39 2.73 10.15 21.67
C ARG A 39 1.21 10.00 21.77
N SER A 40 0.50 10.79 22.59
CA SER A 40 -0.96 10.73 22.69
C SER A 40 -1.61 11.25 21.43
N LEU A 41 -1.21 12.39 20.88
CA LEU A 41 -1.75 12.90 19.62
C LEU A 41 -1.45 11.95 18.46
N PHE A 42 -0.22 11.46 18.36
CA PHE A 42 0.15 10.47 17.35
C PHE A 42 -0.62 9.16 17.55
N ASN A 43 -0.80 8.69 18.78
CA ASN A 43 -1.54 7.48 19.09
C ASN A 43 -3.03 7.65 18.81
N THR A 44 -3.62 8.81 19.11
CA THR A 44 -5.02 9.16 18.84
C THR A 44 -5.26 9.30 17.34
N ILE A 45 -4.39 9.99 16.61
CA ILE A 45 -4.46 10.08 15.14
C ILE A 45 -4.27 8.69 14.54
N ALA A 46 -3.29 7.91 14.99
CA ALA A 46 -3.07 6.54 14.52
C ALA A 46 -4.27 5.63 14.85
N ASP A 47 -4.90 5.79 16.01
CA ASP A 47 -6.13 5.05 16.36
C ASP A 47 -7.27 5.46 15.44
N LEU A 48 -7.43 6.75 15.15
CA LEU A 48 -8.43 7.27 14.24
C LEU A 48 -8.21 6.74 12.81
N LEU A 49 -6.96 6.76 12.32
CA LEU A 49 -6.58 6.22 11.01
C LEU A 49 -6.90 4.72 10.89
N VAL A 50 -6.62 3.95 11.94
CA VAL A 50 -6.91 2.50 11.96
C VAL A 50 -8.42 2.26 12.07
N ARG A 51 -9.13 2.99 12.93
CA ARG A 51 -10.59 2.89 13.10
C ARG A 51 -11.36 3.25 11.84
N HIS A 52 -10.89 4.23 11.06
CA HIS A 52 -11.52 4.63 9.79
C HIS A 52 -11.04 3.84 8.58
N HIS A 53 -10.28 2.75 8.77
CA HIS A 53 -9.77 1.94 7.65
C HIS A 53 -9.06 2.78 6.58
N LEU A 54 -8.27 3.79 7.02
CA LEU A 54 -7.62 4.71 6.09
C LEU A 54 -6.58 4.02 5.20
N HIS A 55 -6.02 2.90 5.64
CA HIS A 55 -5.09 2.12 4.81
C HIS A 55 -5.78 1.55 3.57
N PRO A 56 -6.87 0.74 3.68
CA PRO A 56 -7.68 0.36 2.51
C PRO A 56 -8.06 1.54 1.61
N ILE A 57 -8.52 2.65 2.17
CA ILE A 57 -8.93 3.82 1.39
C ILE A 57 -7.76 4.43 0.62
N SER A 58 -6.63 4.65 1.30
CA SER A 58 -5.47 5.30 0.71
C SER A 58 -4.78 4.44 -0.35
N VAL A 59 -4.77 3.11 -0.22
CA VAL A 59 -4.19 2.22 -1.24
C VAL A 59 -5.00 2.19 -2.53
N HIS A 60 -6.31 2.47 -2.49
CA HIS A 60 -7.15 2.46 -3.69
C HIS A 60 -6.80 3.58 -4.67
N PHE A 61 -6.36 4.74 -4.18
CA PHE A 61 -5.97 5.86 -5.04
C PHE A 61 -4.80 5.51 -5.98
N PRO A 62 -3.60 5.15 -5.49
CA PRO A 62 -2.51 4.78 -6.39
C PRO A 62 -2.83 3.49 -7.16
N ASN A 63 -3.48 2.49 -6.55
CA ASN A 63 -3.81 1.26 -7.27
C ASN A 63 -4.81 1.48 -8.42
N GLY A 64 -5.66 2.50 -8.34
CA GLY A 64 -6.55 2.89 -9.44
C GLY A 64 -5.86 3.71 -10.52
N ILE A 65 -4.89 4.56 -10.15
CA ILE A 65 -4.18 5.45 -11.09
C ILE A 65 -3.06 4.73 -11.85
N LEU A 66 -2.34 3.80 -11.21
CA LEU A 66 -1.20 3.11 -11.82
C LEU A 66 -1.53 2.34 -13.12
N PRO A 67 -2.70 1.67 -13.25
CA PRO A 67 -3.13 1.11 -14.53
C PRO A 67 -3.30 2.16 -15.62
N VAL A 68 -3.84 3.34 -15.28
CA VAL A 68 -4.01 4.47 -16.22
C VAL A 68 -2.66 5.02 -16.65
N VAL A 69 -1.73 5.21 -15.70
CA VAL A 69 -0.34 5.60 -15.97
C VAL A 69 0.30 4.66 -16.99
N PHE A 70 0.22 3.35 -16.75
CA PHE A 70 0.80 2.36 -17.66
C PHE A 70 0.14 2.41 -19.04
N ALA A 71 -1.19 2.48 -19.11
CA ALA A 71 -1.91 2.57 -20.37
C ALA A 71 -1.50 3.82 -21.18
N PHE A 72 -1.44 4.98 -20.53
CA PHE A 72 -1.01 6.23 -21.17
C PHE A 72 0.43 6.17 -21.66
N LEU A 73 1.36 5.63 -20.86
CA LEU A 73 2.75 5.43 -21.30
C LEU A 73 2.86 4.44 -22.45
N ALA A 74 2.15 3.31 -22.40
CA ALA A 74 2.17 2.31 -23.45
C ALA A 74 1.66 2.89 -24.78
N ILE A 75 0.52 3.59 -24.75
CA ILE A 75 -0.04 4.26 -25.94
C ILE A 75 0.92 5.35 -26.43
N SER A 76 1.48 6.15 -25.52
CA SER A 76 2.45 7.18 -25.90
C SER A 76 3.69 6.60 -26.60
N VAL A 77 4.27 5.53 -26.06
CA VAL A 77 5.47 4.90 -26.64
C VAL A 77 5.19 4.26 -28.00
N TRP A 78 3.99 3.70 -28.20
CA TRP A 78 3.61 3.01 -29.43
C TRP A 78 3.16 3.96 -30.55
N PHE A 79 2.38 4.98 -30.20
CA PHE A 79 1.77 5.92 -31.15
C PHE A 79 2.47 7.28 -31.19
N ASN A 80 3.50 7.48 -30.36
CA ASN A 80 4.28 8.72 -30.24
C ASN A 80 3.43 9.95 -29.88
N ILE A 81 2.50 9.78 -28.92
CA ILE A 81 1.57 10.82 -28.47
C ILE A 81 2.09 11.49 -27.18
N ALA A 82 2.81 12.59 -27.33
CA ALA A 82 3.45 13.30 -26.20
C ALA A 82 2.48 13.76 -25.10
N SER A 83 1.21 14.07 -25.43
CA SER A 83 0.23 14.49 -24.42
C SER A 83 -0.11 13.38 -23.43
N LEU A 84 -0.10 12.11 -23.85
CA LEU A 84 -0.37 10.97 -22.98
C LEU A 84 0.82 10.68 -22.06
N GLU A 85 2.05 10.86 -22.55
CA GLU A 85 3.26 10.82 -21.71
C GLU A 85 3.19 11.85 -20.58
N THR A 86 2.87 13.11 -20.92
CA THR A 86 2.75 14.19 -19.93
C THR A 86 1.62 13.89 -18.92
N ALA A 87 0.48 13.38 -19.40
CA ALA A 87 -0.62 12.96 -18.52
C ALA A 87 -0.19 11.83 -17.56
N ALA A 88 0.56 10.84 -18.05
CA ALA A 88 1.08 9.77 -17.20
C ALA A 88 2.07 10.29 -16.15
N PHE A 89 2.92 11.25 -16.52
CA PHE A 89 3.86 11.88 -15.60
C PHE A 89 3.16 12.63 -14.45
N TYR A 90 2.12 13.41 -14.73
CA TYR A 90 1.35 14.08 -13.67
C TYR A 90 0.63 13.09 -12.75
N ASN A 91 0.12 12.00 -13.30
CA ASN A 91 -0.46 10.92 -12.50
C ASN A 91 0.60 10.21 -11.62
N LEU A 92 1.82 10.01 -12.13
CA LEU A 92 2.95 9.48 -11.33
C LEU A 92 3.32 10.42 -10.18
N ILE A 93 3.30 11.74 -10.37
CA ILE A 93 3.52 12.71 -9.30
C ILE A 93 2.41 12.59 -8.25
N ALA A 94 1.13 12.50 -8.66
CA ALA A 94 0.03 12.33 -7.72
C ALA A 94 0.17 11.04 -6.89
N VAL A 95 0.59 9.94 -7.53
CA VAL A 95 0.91 8.68 -6.86
C VAL A 95 2.05 8.87 -5.86
N LEU A 96 3.16 9.49 -6.28
CA LEU A 96 4.32 9.73 -5.43
C LEU A 96 3.94 10.50 -4.15
N LEU A 97 3.08 11.51 -4.26
CA LEU A 97 2.59 12.28 -3.11
C LEU A 97 1.67 11.47 -2.19
N ALA A 98 0.94 10.49 -2.73
CA ALA A 98 0.07 9.61 -1.94
C ALA A 98 0.83 8.50 -1.21
N LEU A 99 1.98 8.05 -1.73
CA LEU A 99 2.74 6.92 -1.18
C LEU A 99 3.16 7.07 0.30
N PRO A 100 3.62 8.25 0.79
CA PRO A 100 3.92 8.43 2.21
C PRO A 100 2.73 8.10 3.11
N LEU A 101 1.52 8.56 2.74
CA LEU A 101 0.30 8.28 3.49
C LEU A 101 -0.06 6.79 3.45
N VAL A 102 0.06 6.16 2.28
CA VAL A 102 -0.23 4.72 2.09
C VAL A 102 0.70 3.84 2.92
N LEU A 103 2.00 4.13 2.91
CA LEU A 103 3.00 3.37 3.64
C LEU A 103 2.85 3.57 5.15
N LEU A 104 2.61 4.80 5.60
CA LEU A 104 2.38 5.10 7.01
C LEU A 104 1.14 4.38 7.54
N THR A 105 0.00 4.54 6.86
CA THR A 105 -1.25 3.88 7.28
C THR A 105 -1.14 2.36 7.24
N GLY A 106 -0.41 1.79 6.27
CA GLY A 106 -0.17 0.34 6.19
C GLY A 106 0.72 -0.19 7.31
N TYR A 107 1.76 0.56 7.67
CA TYR A 107 2.60 0.24 8.81
C TYR A 107 1.83 0.30 10.13
N LEU A 108 1.01 1.34 10.33
CA LEU A 108 0.18 1.49 11.53
C LEU A 108 -0.86 0.38 11.64
N GLU A 109 -1.53 0.01 10.54
CA GLU A 109 -2.47 -1.12 10.55
C GLU A 109 -1.73 -2.44 10.85
N TRP A 110 -0.57 -2.66 10.27
CA TRP A 110 0.24 -3.86 10.57
C TRP A 110 0.67 -3.95 12.04
N GLN A 111 1.12 -2.84 12.64
CA GLN A 111 1.51 -2.80 14.04
C GLN A 111 0.32 -2.94 14.99
N LYS A 112 -0.75 -2.16 14.80
CA LYS A 112 -1.88 -2.12 15.74
C LYS A 112 -2.85 -3.28 15.57
N ARG A 113 -3.26 -3.59 14.33
CA ARG A 113 -4.28 -4.61 14.05
C ARG A 113 -3.70 -6.02 14.02
N PHE A 114 -2.51 -6.17 13.45
CA PHE A 114 -1.87 -7.47 13.29
C PHE A 114 -0.72 -7.71 14.28
N LYS A 115 -0.58 -6.84 15.30
CA LYS A 115 0.43 -6.95 16.38
C LYS A 115 1.86 -7.20 15.86
N GLY A 116 2.17 -6.70 14.65
CA GLY A 116 3.48 -6.88 14.02
C GLY A 116 3.80 -8.30 13.56
N ILE A 117 2.81 -9.19 13.40
CA ILE A 117 3.05 -10.56 12.92
C ILE A 117 3.66 -10.51 11.51
N LYS A 118 4.78 -11.21 11.34
CA LYS A 118 5.46 -11.37 10.05
C LYS A 118 5.01 -12.68 9.41
N THR A 119 4.01 -12.62 8.54
CA THR A 119 3.63 -13.77 7.69
C THR A 119 4.06 -13.51 6.26
N SER A 120 4.14 -14.56 5.44
CA SER A 120 4.56 -14.45 4.04
C SER A 120 3.73 -13.43 3.27
N ILE A 121 2.43 -13.31 3.55
CA ILE A 121 1.56 -12.32 2.93
C ILE A 121 1.98 -10.89 3.30
N PHE A 122 2.23 -10.61 4.58
CA PHE A 122 2.67 -9.27 5.01
C PHE A 122 4.05 -8.91 4.46
N ILE A 123 4.98 -9.87 4.43
CA ILE A 123 6.32 -9.65 3.87
C ILE A 123 6.23 -9.31 2.38
N ILE A 124 5.46 -10.09 1.60
CA ILE A 124 5.29 -9.82 0.16
C ILE A 124 4.64 -8.44 -0.04
N LYS A 125 3.63 -8.07 0.76
CA LYS A 125 2.99 -6.75 0.68
C LYS A 125 3.99 -5.61 0.96
N MET A 126 4.86 -5.76 1.95
CA MET A 126 5.90 -4.76 2.23
C MET A 126 6.91 -4.64 1.10
N ILE A 127 7.36 -5.77 0.53
CA ILE A 127 8.27 -5.77 -0.62
C ILE A 127 7.59 -5.11 -1.82
N CYS A 128 6.33 -5.44 -2.13
CA CYS A 128 5.58 -4.81 -3.20
C CYS A 128 5.45 -3.29 -2.99
N GLY A 129 5.14 -2.86 -1.77
CA GLY A 129 5.08 -1.43 -1.44
C GLY A 129 6.41 -0.71 -1.66
N LEU A 130 7.53 -1.34 -1.28
CA LEU A 130 8.87 -0.81 -1.51
C LEU A 130 9.21 -0.75 -3.02
N VAL A 131 8.85 -1.77 -3.79
CA VAL A 131 9.04 -1.79 -5.25
C VAL A 131 8.22 -0.69 -5.91
N VAL A 132 6.95 -0.50 -5.52
CA VAL A 132 6.12 0.60 -6.03
C VAL A 132 6.76 1.95 -5.70
N LEU A 133 7.23 2.14 -4.47
CA LEU A 133 7.92 3.37 -4.07
C LEU A 133 9.18 3.62 -4.91
N ALA A 134 10.07 2.63 -5.00
CA ALA A 134 11.33 2.75 -5.73
C ALA A 134 11.08 3.03 -7.21
N SER A 135 10.21 2.25 -7.87
CA SER A 135 9.87 2.43 -9.27
C SER A 135 9.19 3.77 -9.54
N THR A 136 8.29 4.24 -8.66
CA THR A 136 7.66 5.56 -8.82
C THR A 136 8.70 6.67 -8.74
N ASN A 137 9.62 6.60 -7.78
CA ASN A 137 10.72 7.58 -7.67
C ASN A 137 11.60 7.54 -8.92
N VAL A 138 12.00 6.36 -9.38
CA VAL A 138 12.81 6.22 -10.60
C VAL A 138 12.10 6.84 -11.80
N LEU A 139 10.82 6.53 -12.05
CA LEU A 139 10.09 7.10 -13.18
C LEU A 139 9.97 8.63 -13.10
N VAL A 140 9.57 9.17 -11.94
CA VAL A 140 9.39 10.61 -11.76
C VAL A 140 10.72 11.35 -11.89
N PHE A 141 11.76 10.94 -11.17
CA PHE A 141 13.03 11.64 -11.19
C PHE A 141 13.79 11.46 -12.50
N TRP A 142 13.69 10.29 -13.15
CA TRP A 142 14.26 10.11 -14.48
C TRP A 142 13.63 11.06 -15.48
N ARG A 143 12.29 11.21 -15.48
CA ARG A 143 11.62 12.17 -16.36
C ARG A 143 11.93 13.64 -16.08
N ILE A 144 12.26 13.99 -14.83
CA ILE A 144 12.71 15.34 -14.45
C ILE A 144 14.11 15.61 -15.00
N ILE A 145 15.02 14.63 -14.89
CA ILE A 145 16.42 14.76 -15.33
C ILE A 145 16.51 14.71 -16.85
N ASP A 146 15.77 13.81 -17.48
CA ASP A 146 15.69 13.62 -18.92
C ASP A 146 14.23 13.76 -19.38
N PRO A 147 13.82 14.96 -19.82
CA PRO A 147 12.49 15.18 -20.35
C PRO A 147 12.14 14.35 -21.59
N GLY A 148 13.16 13.83 -22.30
CA GLY A 148 13.02 13.01 -23.49
C GLY A 148 13.00 11.50 -23.22
N VAL A 149 12.98 11.06 -21.96
CA VAL A 149 13.12 9.63 -21.60
C VAL A 149 12.09 8.71 -22.30
N ALA A 150 10.88 9.21 -22.58
CA ALA A 150 9.83 8.48 -23.27
C ALA A 150 9.53 9.03 -24.69
N ALA A 151 10.41 9.86 -25.24
CA ALA A 151 10.29 10.40 -26.59
C ALA A 151 10.42 9.31 -27.67
N ALA A 152 9.92 9.60 -28.88
CA ALA A 152 9.85 8.65 -29.98
C ALA A 152 11.23 8.06 -30.38
N ASP A 153 12.24 8.91 -30.38
CA ASP A 153 13.64 8.64 -30.73
C ASP A 153 14.50 8.15 -29.56
N SER A 154 13.95 8.16 -28.34
CA SER A 154 14.70 7.78 -27.15
C SER A 154 14.91 6.25 -27.07
N PRO A 155 16.16 5.77 -26.99
CA PRO A 155 16.45 4.33 -26.88
C PRO A 155 16.03 3.77 -25.51
N VAL A 156 15.87 4.61 -24.49
CA VAL A 156 15.55 4.20 -23.12
C VAL A 156 14.05 4.12 -22.83
N LYS A 157 13.19 4.52 -23.78
CA LYS A 157 11.72 4.53 -23.61
C LYS A 157 11.13 3.17 -23.26
N TRP A 158 11.72 2.09 -23.77
CA TRP A 158 11.31 0.71 -23.47
C TRP A 158 11.67 0.29 -22.05
N ILE A 159 12.82 0.75 -21.53
CA ILE A 159 13.22 0.53 -20.14
C ILE A 159 12.28 1.31 -19.22
N TYR A 160 11.98 2.57 -19.56
CA TYR A 160 11.03 3.39 -18.83
C TYR A 160 9.64 2.73 -18.76
N LEU A 161 9.12 2.23 -19.89
CA LEU A 161 7.87 1.47 -19.94
C LEU A 161 7.94 0.16 -19.14
N GLY A 162 9.08 -0.55 -19.17
CA GLY A 162 9.31 -1.76 -18.40
C GLY A 162 9.26 -1.52 -16.89
N ILE A 163 9.81 -0.41 -16.40
CA ILE A 163 9.71 -0.01 -14.99
C ILE A 163 8.27 0.32 -14.61
N ALA A 164 7.52 1.00 -15.50
CA ALA A 164 6.09 1.23 -15.30
C ALA A 164 5.28 -0.08 -15.23
N ALA A 165 5.63 -1.08 -16.05
CA ALA A 165 5.03 -2.41 -16.01
C ALA A 165 5.34 -3.14 -14.68
N LEU A 166 6.60 -3.08 -14.21
CA LEU A 166 7.02 -3.65 -12.92
C LEU A 166 6.23 -3.01 -11.76
N LEU A 167 6.10 -1.69 -11.78
CA LEU A 167 5.33 -0.94 -10.80
C LEU A 167 3.85 -1.35 -10.79
N LEU A 168 3.24 -1.53 -11.97
CA LEU A 168 1.85 -2.00 -12.09
C LEU A 168 1.70 -3.42 -11.55
N GLY A 169 2.64 -4.32 -11.89
CA GLY A 169 2.66 -5.69 -11.40
C GLY A 169 2.77 -5.78 -9.89
N ALA A 170 3.66 -5.00 -9.27
CA ALA A 170 3.83 -4.94 -7.82
C ALA A 170 2.56 -4.40 -7.12
N ALA A 171 1.96 -3.33 -7.65
CA ALA A 171 0.71 -2.79 -7.12
C ALA A 171 -0.45 -3.79 -7.24
N GLY A 172 -0.57 -4.47 -8.39
CA GLY A 172 -1.58 -5.50 -8.64
C GLY A 172 -1.42 -6.70 -7.70
N LEU A 173 -0.20 -7.17 -7.48
CA LEU A 173 0.09 -8.26 -6.54
C LEU A 173 -0.25 -7.86 -5.09
N ALA A 174 0.13 -6.65 -4.67
CA ALA A 174 -0.22 -6.13 -3.36
C ALA A 174 -1.76 -6.03 -3.17
N GLY A 175 -2.47 -5.58 -4.20
CA GLY A 175 -3.93 -5.51 -4.24
C GLY A 175 -4.60 -6.88 -4.16
N HIS A 176 -4.14 -7.86 -4.96
CA HIS A 176 -4.64 -9.23 -4.93
C HIS A 176 -4.49 -9.88 -3.55
N LEU A 177 -3.31 -9.73 -2.93
CA LEU A 177 -3.06 -10.23 -1.58
C LEU A 177 -3.89 -9.48 -0.52
N GLY A 178 -4.13 -8.18 -0.70
CA GLY A 178 -5.05 -7.40 0.13
C GLY A 178 -6.48 -7.93 0.07
N GLY A 179 -6.98 -8.20 -1.13
CA GLY A 179 -8.31 -8.79 -1.34
C GLY A 179 -8.47 -10.17 -0.71
N LYS A 180 -7.42 -11.01 -0.76
CA LYS A 180 -7.42 -12.31 -0.07
C LYS A 180 -7.54 -12.17 1.45
N LEU A 181 -6.90 -11.17 2.06
CA LEU A 181 -7.01 -10.91 3.50
C LEU A 181 -8.40 -10.40 3.90
N SER A 182 -9.09 -9.65 3.03
CA SER A 182 -10.41 -9.08 3.33
C SER A 182 -11.58 -10.02 2.97
N PHE A 183 -11.44 -10.86 1.94
CA PHE A 183 -12.52 -11.68 1.40
C PHE A 183 -12.30 -13.20 1.51
N GLY A 184 -11.12 -13.67 1.93
CA GLY A 184 -10.77 -15.10 2.04
C GLY A 184 -11.58 -15.92 3.06
N THR A 185 -12.67 -15.38 3.59
CA THR A 185 -13.59 -16.03 4.53
C THR A 185 -14.73 -16.80 3.84
N ARG A 186 -14.80 -16.86 2.49
CA ARG A 186 -15.99 -17.43 1.79
C ARG A 186 -15.76 -18.72 0.99
N ASP A 187 -14.55 -19.27 0.94
CA ASP A 187 -14.24 -20.49 0.16
C ASP A 187 -13.73 -21.65 1.05
N GLY A 188 -14.37 -21.84 2.21
CA GLY A 188 -14.16 -23.01 3.05
C GLY A 188 -15.48 -23.76 3.23
N GLY A 189 -15.90 -24.48 2.18
CA GLY A 189 -16.88 -25.56 2.28
C GLY A 189 -16.23 -26.85 2.78
#